data_AF-A0A0B7BZN2-F1
#
_entry.id   AF-A0A0B7BZN2-F1
#
_cell.length_a   1.000
_cell.length_b   1.000
_cell.length_c   1.000
_cell.angle_alpha   90.00
_cell.angle_beta   90.00
_cell.angle_gamma   90.00
#
_symmetry.space_group_name_H-M   'P 1'
#
loop_
_entity.id
_entity.type
_entity.pdbx_description
1 polymer ?
#
loop_
_entity_poly.entity_id
_entity_poly.type
_entity_poly.pdbx_seq_one_letter_code
_entity_poly.pdbx_strand_id
1 'polypeptide(L)'
;FDHCIMIINSEGNNIFQSFTPEEYRRAIKILEHAILSTDLALYFRKRGEFKTLVENGEKDFQSETEKDLLRAMMMTACDVAAITKPWKIQKEIAQLVTAEFFEQGDIEKIQLGEKPIPMMDREKKDEL
;
A
#
# COMPACT_ATOMS: atom_id res chain seq x y z
N PHE A 1 4.98 -9.65 -0.17
CA PHE A 1 4.20 -10.85 -0.59
C PHE A 1 4.78 -12.11 0.02
N ASP A 2 6.08 -12.37 -0.16
CA ASP A 2 6.75 -13.60 0.30
C ASP A 2 6.57 -13.91 1.79
N HIS A 3 6.68 -12.90 2.67
CA HIS A 3 6.42 -13.08 4.10
C HIS A 3 4.99 -13.56 4.39
N CYS A 4 4.00 -13.09 3.63
CA CYS A 4 2.61 -13.52 3.80
C CYS A 4 2.45 -15.00 3.41
N ILE A 5 3.06 -15.41 2.29
CA ILE A 5 3.06 -16.82 1.84
C ILE A 5 3.76 -17.74 2.85
N MET A 6 4.91 -17.31 3.38
CA MET A 6 5.62 -18.03 4.43
C MET A 6 4.73 -18.25 5.66
N ILE A 7 4.02 -17.22 6.11
CA ILE A 7 3.11 -17.32 7.27
C ILE A 7 1.95 -18.27 6.98
N ILE A 8 1.29 -18.13 5.83
CA ILE A 8 0.15 -18.99 5.43
C ILE A 8 0.57 -20.46 5.33
N ASN A 9 1.77 -20.74 4.83
CA ASN A 9 2.28 -22.11 4.68
C ASN A 9 2.88 -22.69 5.96
N SER A 10 2.97 -21.91 7.04
CA SER A 10 3.43 -22.41 8.34
C SER A 10 2.39 -23.35 8.95
N GLU A 11 2.87 -24.35 9.70
CA GLU A 11 2.01 -25.35 10.32
C GLU A 11 0.93 -24.69 11.21
N GLY A 12 -0.34 -25.06 11.01
CA GLY A 12 -1.47 -24.50 11.75
C GLY A 12 -1.97 -23.12 11.28
N ASN A 13 -1.30 -22.47 10.33
CA ASN A 13 -1.64 -21.10 9.91
C ASN A 13 -2.36 -21.00 8.56
N ASN A 14 -2.55 -22.11 7.85
CA ASN A 14 -3.18 -22.09 6.53
C ASN A 14 -4.70 -21.84 6.63
N ILE A 15 -5.08 -20.57 6.64
CA ILE A 15 -6.47 -20.11 6.65
C ILE A 15 -7.25 -20.49 5.37
N PHE A 16 -6.57 -20.90 4.31
CA PHE A 16 -7.16 -21.34 3.05
C PHE A 16 -7.17 -22.86 2.88
N GLN A 17 -6.93 -23.63 3.95
CA GLN A 17 -6.84 -25.10 3.89
C GLN A 17 -8.10 -25.80 3.35
N SER A 18 -9.27 -25.16 3.45
CA SER A 18 -10.53 -25.70 2.96
C SER A 18 -10.81 -25.37 1.49
N PHE A 19 -9.96 -24.59 0.84
CA PHE A 19 -10.15 -24.21 -0.56
C PHE A 19 -9.79 -25.35 -1.48
N THR A 20 -10.51 -25.44 -2.60
CA THR A 20 -10.05 -26.22 -3.75
C THR A 20 -8.72 -25.66 -4.28
N PRO A 21 -7.93 -26.46 -5.00
CA PRO A 21 -6.68 -25.97 -5.61
C PRO A 21 -6.89 -24.74 -6.51
N GLU A 22 -8.03 -24.65 -7.19
CA GLU A 22 -8.40 -23.53 -8.06
C GLU A 22 -8.71 -22.26 -7.26
N GLU A 23 -9.49 -22.38 -6.19
CA GLU A 23 -9.79 -21.26 -5.28
C GLU A 23 -8.53 -20.77 -4.56
N TYR A 24 -7.67 -21.68 -4.11
CA TYR A 24 -6.39 -21.34 -3.49
C TYR A 24 -5.52 -20.50 -4.44
N ARG A 25 -5.33 -20.96 -5.68
CA ARG A 25 -4.58 -20.21 -6.70
C ARG A 25 -5.18 -18.83 -6.95
N ARG A 26 -6.52 -18.73 -7.01
CA ARG A 26 -7.22 -17.45 -7.20
C ARG A 26 -7.00 -16.51 -6.02
N ALA A 27 -7.11 -17.02 -4.79
CA ALA A 27 -6.93 -16.24 -3.57
C ALA A 27 -5.49 -15.69 -3.46
N ILE A 28 -4.49 -16.54 -3.73
CA ILE A 28 -3.08 -16.12 -3.75
C ILE A 28 -2.84 -15.05 -4.83
N LYS A 29 -3.40 -15.19 -6.03
CA LYS A 29 -3.29 -14.18 -7.08
C LYS A 29 -3.90 -12.83 -6.67
N ILE A 30 -5.07 -12.85 -6.02
CA ILE A 30 -5.72 -11.63 -5.51
C ILE A 30 -4.86 -10.98 -4.42
N LEU A 31 -4.34 -11.79 -3.50
CA LEU A 31 -3.47 -11.34 -2.41
C LEU A 31 -2.18 -10.69 -2.95
N GLU A 32 -1.53 -11.33 -3.92
CA GLU A 32 -0.34 -10.79 -4.59
C GLU A 32 -0.64 -9.43 -5.23
N HIS A 33 -1.70 -9.37 -6.03
CA HIS A 33 -2.10 -8.14 -6.71
C HIS A 33 -2.45 -7.02 -5.71
N ALA A 34 -3.13 -7.35 -4.61
CA ALA A 34 -3.50 -6.39 -3.57
C ALA A 34 -2.27 -5.80 -2.86
N ILE A 35 -1.31 -6.65 -2.48
CA ILE A 35 -0.06 -6.21 -1.83
C ILE A 35 0.77 -5.35 -2.77
N LEU A 36 0.93 -5.75 -4.04
CA LEU A 36 1.68 -4.95 -5.00
C LEU A 36 1.00 -3.59 -5.26
N SER A 37 -0.33 -3.52 -5.17
CA SER A 37 -1.07 -2.27 -5.42
C SER A 37 -0.97 -1.23 -4.29
N THR A 38 -0.34 -1.55 -3.15
CA THR A 38 -0.03 -0.53 -2.12
C THR A 38 1.18 0.32 -2.49
N ASP A 39 1.97 -0.08 -3.49
CA ASP A 39 3.05 0.77 -4.02
C ASP A 39 2.47 2.01 -4.72
N LEU A 40 2.77 3.19 -4.16
CA LEU A 40 2.33 4.47 -4.70
C LEU A 40 2.82 4.73 -6.13
N ALA A 41 3.96 4.18 -6.55
CA ALA A 41 4.42 4.30 -7.93
C ALA A 41 3.48 3.59 -8.91
N LEU A 42 2.95 2.42 -8.51
CA LEU A 42 1.95 1.68 -9.29
C LEU A 42 0.60 2.41 -9.27
N TYR A 43 0.21 3.00 -8.14
CA TYR A 43 -0.97 3.87 -8.08
C TYR A 43 -0.89 5.00 -9.10
N PHE A 44 0.23 5.75 -9.16
CA PHE A 44 0.37 6.86 -10.11
C PHE A 44 0.32 6.43 -11.57
N ARG A 45 0.80 5.22 -11.89
CA ARG A 45 0.69 4.64 -13.23
C ARG A 45 -0.76 4.28 -13.60
N LYS A 46 -1.54 3.74 -12.66
CA LYS A 46 -2.91 3.23 -12.90
C LYS A 46 -4.01 4.27 -12.70
N ARG A 47 -3.80 5.32 -11.89
CA ARG A 47 -4.86 6.28 -11.52
C ARG A 47 -5.50 6.99 -12.70
N GLY A 48 -4.75 7.22 -13.79
CA GLY A 48 -5.25 7.91 -14.98
C GLY A 48 -6.28 7.08 -15.74
N GLU A 49 -6.01 5.78 -15.89
CA GLU A 49 -6.94 4.81 -16.48
C GLU A 49 -8.23 4.74 -15.66
N PHE A 50 -8.11 4.59 -14.35
CA PHE A 50 -9.26 4.55 -13.45
C PHE A 50 -10.10 5.83 -13.53
N LYS A 51 -9.44 6.99 -13.51
CA LYS A 51 -10.11 8.28 -13.64
C LYS A 51 -10.90 8.38 -14.95
N THR A 52 -10.29 7.99 -16.07
CA THR A 52 -10.92 8.04 -17.40
C THR A 52 -12.17 7.16 -17.44
N LEU A 53 -12.08 5.96 -16.87
CA LEU A 53 -13.18 5.01 -16.82
C LEU A 53 -14.36 5.52 -15.99
N VAL A 54 -14.09 6.10 -14.82
CA VAL A 54 -15.12 6.70 -13.96
C VAL A 54 -15.74 7.95 -14.62
N GLU A 55 -14.94 8.81 -15.25
CA GLU A 55 -15.42 10.01 -15.95
C GLU A 55 -16.29 9.67 -17.16
N ASN A 56 -16.05 8.53 -17.81
CA ASN A 56 -16.89 8.00 -18.89
C ASN A 56 -18.19 7.33 -18.40
N GLY A 57 -18.42 7.27 -17.09
CA GLY A 57 -19.67 6.80 -16.50
C GLY A 57 -19.72 5.31 -16.17
N GLU A 58 -18.58 4.60 -16.18
CA GLU A 58 -18.50 3.22 -15.74
C GLU A 58 -18.77 3.10 -14.24
N LYS A 59 -19.60 2.12 -13.86
CA LYS A 59 -20.09 1.93 -12.47
C LYS A 59 -20.05 0.48 -12.01
N ASP A 60 -20.02 -0.46 -12.93
CA ASP A 60 -20.32 -1.86 -12.64
C ASP A 60 -19.05 -2.72 -12.61
N PHE A 61 -17.91 -2.23 -13.14
CA PHE A 61 -16.58 -2.87 -13.09
C PHE A 61 -16.67 -4.40 -13.29
N GLN A 62 -17.26 -4.84 -14.41
CA GLN A 62 -17.68 -6.22 -14.59
C GLN A 62 -16.54 -7.15 -15.05
N SER A 63 -15.62 -6.62 -15.87
CA SER A 63 -14.48 -7.39 -16.34
C SER A 63 -13.46 -7.61 -15.22
N GLU A 64 -12.70 -8.71 -15.28
CA GLU A 64 -11.67 -8.97 -14.25
C GLU A 64 -10.61 -7.88 -14.22
N THR A 65 -10.27 -7.28 -15.37
CA THR A 65 -9.34 -6.13 -15.45
C THR A 65 -9.85 -4.91 -14.70
N GLU A 66 -11.13 -4.57 -14.87
CA GLU A 66 -11.76 -3.45 -14.16
C GLU A 66 -11.85 -3.70 -12.66
N LYS A 67 -12.17 -4.94 -12.25
CA LYS A 67 -12.16 -5.32 -10.84
C LYS A 67 -10.76 -5.26 -10.25
N ASP A 68 -9.74 -5.70 -10.99
CA ASP A 68 -8.34 -5.61 -10.57
C ASP A 68 -7.94 -4.14 -10.40
N LEU A 69 -8.29 -3.27 -11.35
CA LEU A 69 -8.04 -1.83 -11.26
C LEU A 69 -8.74 -1.19 -10.07
N LEU A 70 -10.02 -1.49 -9.86
CA LEU A 70 -10.78 -1.01 -8.70
C LEU A 70 -10.15 -1.50 -7.39
N ARG A 71 -9.81 -2.78 -7.30
CA ARG A 71 -9.12 -3.34 -6.12
C ARG A 71 -7.79 -2.64 -5.87
N ALA A 72 -7.01 -2.33 -6.91
CA ALA A 72 -5.77 -1.57 -6.77
C ALA A 72 -6.03 -0.19 -6.15
N MET A 73 -7.01 0.55 -6.67
CA MET A 73 -7.36 1.87 -6.13
C MET A 73 -7.86 1.80 -4.69
N MET A 74 -8.67 0.80 -4.35
CA MET A 74 -9.17 0.57 -3.00
C MET A 74 -8.04 0.24 -2.02
N MET A 75 -7.07 -0.58 -2.43
CA MET A 75 -5.91 -0.90 -1.59
C MET A 75 -5.11 0.35 -1.25
N THR A 76 -4.81 1.20 -2.23
CA THR A 76 -4.13 2.48 -1.97
C THR A 76 -4.97 3.38 -1.07
N ALA A 77 -6.29 3.48 -1.30
CA ALA A 77 -7.17 4.30 -0.48
C ALA A 77 -7.19 3.85 0.99
N CYS A 78 -7.16 2.54 1.25
CA CYS A 78 -7.03 1.98 2.58
C CYS A 78 -5.66 2.27 3.20
N ASP A 79 -4.59 2.14 2.42
CA ASP A 79 -3.21 2.38 2.86
C ASP A 79 -2.99 3.82 3.33
N VAL A 80 -3.53 4.80 2.59
CA VAL A 80 -3.43 6.22 2.96
C VAL A 80 -4.61 6.73 3.82
N ALA A 81 -5.48 5.84 4.32
CA ALA A 81 -6.73 6.25 4.98
C ALA A 81 -6.54 7.10 6.25
N ALA A 82 -5.34 7.13 6.83
CA ALA A 82 -5.00 7.99 7.97
C ALA A 82 -5.39 9.46 7.71
N ILE A 83 -5.14 9.97 6.51
CA ILE A 83 -5.44 11.38 6.13
C ILE A 83 -6.92 11.74 6.24
N THR A 84 -7.80 10.73 6.24
CA THR A 84 -9.26 10.91 6.34
C THR A 84 -9.78 10.93 7.78
N LYS A 85 -8.91 10.65 8.77
CA LYS A 85 -9.30 10.59 10.18
C LYS A 85 -9.49 11.99 10.78
N PRO A 86 -10.27 12.12 11.88
CA PRO A 86 -10.37 13.37 12.62
C PRO A 86 -9.00 13.94 12.98
N TRP A 87 -8.88 15.27 12.99
CA TRP A 87 -7.61 15.98 13.13
C TRP A 87 -6.71 15.47 14.26
N LYS A 88 -7.26 15.19 15.44
CA LYS A 88 -6.48 14.69 16.59
C LYS A 88 -5.77 13.36 16.25
N ILE A 89 -6.49 12.44 15.63
CA ILE A 89 -5.98 11.12 15.23
C ILE A 89 -4.98 11.28 14.09
N GLN A 90 -5.32 12.07 13.07
CA GLN A 90 -4.42 12.29 11.92
C GLN A 90 -3.10 12.93 12.36
N LYS A 91 -3.13 13.87 13.31
CA LYS A 91 -1.92 14.50 13.84
C LYS A 91 -1.00 13.49 14.52
N GLU A 92 -1.55 12.59 15.33
CA GLU A 92 -0.78 11.53 15.99
C GLU A 92 -0.16 10.58 14.97
N ILE A 93 -0.93 10.15 13.96
CA ILE A 93 -0.41 9.28 12.89
C ILE A 93 0.68 9.98 12.08
N ALA A 94 0.49 11.25 11.72
CA ALA A 94 1.50 12.02 11.01
C ALA A 94 2.82 12.11 11.79
N GLN A 95 2.75 12.27 13.12
CA GLN A 95 3.96 12.27 13.96
C GLN A 95 4.71 10.93 13.95
N LEU A 96 3.98 9.81 13.91
CA LEU A 96 4.58 8.48 13.79
C LEU A 96 5.25 8.28 12.43
N VAL A 97 4.57 8.65 11.34
CA VAL A 97 5.10 8.54 9.97
C VAL A 97 6.35 9.42 9.81
N THR A 98 6.33 10.65 10.32
CA THR A 98 7.51 11.52 10.31
C THR A 98 8.67 10.95 11.12
N ALA A 99 8.39 10.33 12.27
CA ALA A 99 9.44 9.69 13.07
C ALA A 99 10.11 8.53 12.33
N GLU A 100 9.34 7.71 11.61
CA GLU A 100 9.85 6.63 10.77
C GLU A 100 10.71 7.16 9.61
N PHE A 101 10.27 8.22 8.92
CA PHE A 101 11.07 8.85 7.86
C PHE A 101 12.40 9.42 8.37
N PHE A 102 12.41 9.99 9.58
CA PHE A 102 13.64 10.48 10.20
C PHE A 102 14.58 9.34 10.59
N GLU A 103 14.05 8.23 11.12
CA GLU A 103 14.86 7.06 11.43
C GLU A 103 15.51 6.49 10.17
N GLN A 104 14.77 6.41 9.06
CA GLN A 104 15.33 6.02 7.77
C GLN A 104 16.43 6.98 7.29
N GLY A 105 16.18 8.29 7.34
CA GLY A 105 17.17 9.29 6.92
C GLY A 105 18.46 9.24 7.75
N ASP A 106 18.36 8.94 9.06
CA ASP A 106 19.52 8.75 9.93
C ASP A 106 20.31 7.49 9.56
N ILE A 107 19.61 6.39 9.25
CA ILE A 107 20.24 5.14 8.78
C ILE A 107 21.00 5.39 7.48
N GLU A 108 20.41 6.09 6.51
CA GLU A 108 21.04 6.44 5.24
C GLU A 108 22.28 7.31 5.44
N LYS A 109 22.18 8.34 6.30
CA LYS A 109 23.31 9.22 6.66
C LYS A 109 24.46 8.48 7.32
N ILE A 110 24.17 7.56 8.25
CA ILE A 110 25.19 6.83 9.01
C ILE A 110 25.83 5.71 8.19
N GLN A 111 25.02 4.93 7.46
CA GLN A 111 25.48 3.72 6.79
C GLN A 111 26.00 3.99 5.37
N LEU A 112 25.40 4.94 4.65
CA LEU A 112 25.72 5.21 3.24
C LEU A 112 26.47 6.54 3.07
N GLY A 113 26.49 7.40 4.08
CA GLY A 113 27.11 8.73 3.99
C GLY A 113 26.35 9.70 3.07
N GLU A 114 25.12 9.36 2.70
CA GLU A 114 24.29 10.21 1.83
C GLU A 114 23.54 11.27 2.64
N LYS A 115 23.24 12.39 1.99
CA LYS A 115 22.41 13.44 2.60
C LYS A 115 20.94 13.09 2.38
N PRO A 116 20.14 12.86 3.45
CA PRO A 116 18.72 12.55 3.31
C PRO A 116 17.95 13.71 2.65
N ILE A 117 16.86 13.37 1.96
CA ILE A 117 15.94 14.36 1.40
C ILE A 117 15.24 15.15 2.53
N PRO A 118 14.74 16.38 2.29
CA PRO A 118 14.13 17.22 3.34
C PRO A 118 13.04 16.52 4.17
N MET A 119 12.22 15.66 3.55
CA MET A 119 11.17 14.90 4.23
C MET A 119 11.70 13.89 5.27
N MET A 120 12.93 13.41 5.08
CA MET A 120 13.61 12.42 5.92
C MET A 120 14.67 13.06 6.82
N ASP A 121 14.87 14.38 6.75
CA ASP A 121 15.86 15.10 7.54
C ASP A 121 15.23 15.72 8.80
N ARG A 122 15.53 15.14 9.97
CA ARG A 122 15.03 15.63 11.26
C ARG A 122 15.46 17.06 11.57
N GLU A 123 16.55 17.55 10.97
CA GLU A 123 17.04 18.92 11.14
C GLU A 123 16.18 19.94 10.39
N LYS A 124 15.33 19.48 9.45
CA LYS A 124 14.41 20.30 8.63
C LYS A 124 12.95 20.20 9.05
N LYS A 125 12.70 19.77 10.29
CA LYS A 125 11.34 19.57 10.81
C LYS A 125 10.44 20.80 10.73
N ASP A 126 10.99 22.00 10.86
CA ASP A 126 10.24 23.26 10.81
C ASP A 126 9.85 23.69 9.37
N GLU A 127 10.38 23.01 8.35
CA GLU A 127 10.08 23.25 6.93
C GLU A 127 8.95 22.34 6.39
N LEU A 128 8.39 21.45 7.23
CA LEU A 128 7.37 20.43 6.90
C LEU A 128 6.02 20.73 7.57
#